data_AF-A0A151IIJ1-F1
#
_entry.id   AF-A0A151IIJ1-F1
#
_cell.length_a   1.000
_cell.length_b   1.000
_cell.length_c   1.000
_cell.angle_alpha   90.00
_cell.angle_beta   90.00
_cell.angle_gamma   90.00
#
_symmetry.space_group_name_H-M   'P 1'
#
loop_
_entity.id
_entity.type
_entity.pdbx_description
1 polymer ?
#
loop_
_entity_poly.entity_id
_entity_poly.type
_entity_poly.pdbx_seq_one_letter_code
_entity_poly.pdbx_strand_id
1 'polypeptide(L)'
;SNMATKKINGLYVPFNQLCKRNVSMVNTVKRTYATTDEVDNQVTHTGQVFEKDDYRLVRFLNRPKEVNKNWAIKLIDEVPSSPKKDRIVACDGGGGPLGHPKVYINLVSYAPNN
;
A
#
# COMPACT_ATOMS: atom_id res chain seq x y z
N SER A 1 21.77 23.07 -37.00
CA SER A 1 20.50 23.77 -36.78
C SER A 1 20.21 23.80 -35.28
N ASN A 2 20.44 24.98 -34.69
CA ASN A 2 20.03 25.53 -33.38
C ASN A 2 20.08 24.68 -32.08
N MET A 3 21.09 25.03 -31.27
CA MET A 3 21.13 25.01 -29.80
C MET A 3 19.81 25.43 -29.15
N ALA A 4 19.32 24.64 -28.20
CA ALA A 4 18.28 25.06 -27.27
C ALA A 4 18.93 25.52 -25.95
N THR A 5 19.12 26.83 -25.80
CA THR A 5 19.51 27.46 -24.54
C THR A 5 18.26 27.61 -23.66
N LYS A 6 18.19 26.85 -22.56
CA LYS A 6 17.15 27.03 -21.53
C LYS A 6 17.43 28.32 -20.77
N LYS A 7 16.58 29.34 -20.95
CA LYS A 7 16.58 30.56 -20.13
C LYS A 7 16.09 30.22 -18.72
N ILE A 8 16.99 30.34 -17.75
CA ILE A 8 16.69 30.35 -16.32
C ILE A 8 16.22 31.76 -15.93
N ASN A 9 14.92 31.94 -15.73
CA ASN A 9 14.36 33.18 -15.20
C ASN A 9 14.49 33.20 -13.67
N GLY A 10 15.66 33.62 -13.18
CA GLY A 10 15.84 33.98 -11.78
C GLY A 10 15.31 35.39 -11.53
N LEU A 11 14.25 35.52 -10.73
CA LEU A 11 13.82 36.82 -10.19
C LEU A 11 14.74 37.16 -9.01
N TYR A 12 15.76 37.98 -9.27
CA TYR A 12 16.58 38.62 -8.24
C TYR A 12 15.79 39.78 -7.64
N VAL A 13 15.32 39.64 -6.40
CA VAL A 13 14.66 40.72 -5.64
C VAL A 13 15.72 41.40 -4.76
N PRO A 14 15.88 42.73 -4.81
CA PRO A 14 16.90 43.41 -4.04
C PRO A 14 16.59 43.39 -2.54
N PHE A 15 17.62 43.06 -1.78
CA PHE A 15 17.69 43.13 -0.32
C PHE A 15 17.75 44.61 0.08
N ASN A 16 16.62 45.17 0.52
CA ASN A 16 16.47 46.31 1.46
C ASN A 16 15.31 47.25 1.08
N GLN A 17 14.10 46.88 1.46
CA GLN A 17 13.14 47.77 2.11
C GLN A 17 11.85 47.01 2.37
N LEU A 18 11.53 46.76 3.65
CA LEU A 18 10.18 46.94 4.15
C LEU A 18 10.17 46.99 5.67
N CYS A 19 9.56 48.07 6.14
CA CYS A 19 9.49 48.60 7.49
C CYS A 19 9.10 47.59 8.58
N LYS A 20 9.66 47.82 9.78
CA LYS A 20 9.28 47.19 11.05
C LYS A 20 7.76 47.28 11.27
N ARG A 21 7.08 46.13 11.29
CA ARG A 21 5.77 45.96 11.94
C ARG A 21 5.84 44.73 12.84
N ASN A 22 5.71 44.96 14.15
CA ASN A 22 5.46 43.90 15.12
C ASN A 22 4.06 43.34 14.86
N VAL A 23 4.00 42.25 14.11
CA VAL A 23 2.83 41.37 14.10
C VAL A 23 3.34 40.06 14.67
N SER A 24 2.76 39.61 15.78
CA SER A 24 2.92 38.24 16.27
C SER A 24 2.40 37.30 15.18
N MET A 25 3.25 36.94 14.22
CA MET A 25 2.98 35.88 13.28
C MET A 25 2.98 34.59 14.08
N VAL A 26 1.79 34.18 14.52
CA VAL A 26 1.54 32.76 14.70
C VAL A 26 1.63 32.18 13.30
N ASN A 27 2.83 31.74 12.93
CA ASN A 27 3.06 31.01 11.69
C ASN A 27 2.22 29.74 11.80
N THR A 28 1.02 29.75 11.23
CA THR A 28 0.31 28.51 10.91
C THR A 28 1.17 27.83 9.87
N VAL A 29 2.10 26.99 10.33
CA VAL A 29 2.89 26.08 9.50
C VAL A 29 1.91 25.09 8.91
N LYS A 30 1.33 25.43 7.76
CA LYS A 30 0.64 24.44 6.93
C LYS A 30 1.73 23.52 6.42
N ARG A 31 1.76 22.26 6.89
CA ARG A 31 2.63 21.22 6.33
C ARG A 31 2.40 21.21 4.82
N THR A 32 3.46 21.37 4.04
CA THR A 32 3.45 21.11 2.61
C THR A 32 3.15 19.63 2.43
N TYR A 33 1.92 19.32 2.00
CA TYR A 33 1.53 17.97 1.62
C TYR A 33 2.25 17.61 0.32
N ALA A 34 2.77 16.39 0.25
CA ALA A 34 3.37 15.85 -0.95
C ALA A 34 2.28 15.69 -2.02
N THR A 35 2.12 16.64 -2.92
CA THR A 35 1.42 16.41 -4.19
C THR A 35 2.36 15.62 -5.09
N THR A 36 2.35 14.30 -4.96
CA THR A 36 2.84 13.43 -6.02
C THR A 36 1.80 13.47 -7.14
N ASP A 37 2.16 13.96 -8.31
CA ASP A 37 1.32 13.86 -9.50
C ASP A 37 1.07 12.39 -9.91
N GLU A 38 1.82 11.45 -9.30
CA GLU A 38 1.61 10.01 -9.32
C GLU A 38 1.35 9.51 -7.89
N VAL A 39 0.13 9.69 -7.39
CA VAL A 39 -0.28 9.09 -6.09
C VAL A 39 -0.21 7.57 -6.22
N ASP A 40 0.58 6.94 -5.35
CA ASP A 40 0.66 5.48 -5.24
C ASP A 40 -0.66 4.90 -4.68
N ASN A 41 -1.62 4.74 -5.58
CA ASN A 41 -2.97 4.25 -5.30
C ASN A 41 -3.03 2.71 -5.16
N GLN A 42 -1.88 2.03 -5.09
CA GLN A 42 -1.87 0.58 -4.99
C GLN A 42 -2.42 0.12 -3.65
N VAL A 43 -3.60 -0.47 -3.70
CA VAL A 43 -4.24 -1.12 -2.57
C VAL A 43 -3.51 -2.43 -2.30
N THR A 44 -3.11 -2.65 -1.05
CA THR A 44 -2.47 -3.91 -0.64
C THR A 44 -3.49 -5.05 -0.61
N HIS A 45 -3.02 -6.30 -0.57
CA HIS A 45 -3.91 -7.48 -0.45
C HIS A 45 -4.75 -7.50 0.84
N THR A 46 -4.45 -6.64 1.82
CA THR A 46 -5.24 -6.44 3.05
C THR A 46 -6.23 -5.25 2.94
N GLY A 47 -6.27 -4.56 1.80
CA GLY A 47 -7.14 -3.40 1.59
C GLY A 47 -6.52 -2.05 2.00
N GLN A 48 -5.28 -2.02 2.51
CA GLN A 48 -4.65 -0.77 2.95
C GLN A 48 -4.25 0.13 1.77
N VAL A 49 -4.66 1.40 1.87
CA VAL A 49 -4.23 2.53 1.04
C VAL A 49 -4.18 3.80 1.92
N PHE A 50 -3.38 4.80 1.53
CA PHE A 50 -3.37 6.10 2.21
C PHE A 50 -4.31 7.07 1.50
N GLU A 51 -4.93 7.97 2.25
CA GLU A 51 -5.69 9.08 1.67
C GLU A 51 -4.77 10.03 0.90
N LYS A 52 -5.31 10.73 -0.09
CA LYS A 52 -4.53 11.58 -1.00
C LYS A 52 -3.79 12.71 -0.29
N ASP A 53 -4.35 13.22 0.80
CA ASP A 53 -3.81 14.31 1.62
C ASP A 53 -3.03 13.80 2.85
N ASP A 54 -2.83 12.50 2.97
CA ASP A 54 -2.12 11.90 4.08
C ASP A 54 -0.62 12.22 4.03
N TYR A 55 -0.12 12.95 5.04
CA TYR A 55 1.29 13.31 5.17
C TYR A 55 2.24 12.10 5.16
N ARG A 56 1.74 10.90 5.50
CA ARG A 56 2.51 9.66 5.51
C ARG A 56 3.00 9.25 4.12
N LEU A 57 2.39 9.76 3.04
CA LEU A 57 2.76 9.52 1.65
C LEU A 57 4.15 10.06 1.28
N VAL A 58 4.69 11.04 2.02
CA VAL A 58 6.05 11.59 1.83
C VAL A 58 7.12 10.49 1.75
N ARG A 59 6.92 9.37 2.45
CA ARG A 59 7.87 8.25 2.45
C ARG A 59 8.03 7.55 1.09
N PHE A 60 7.15 7.80 0.12
CA PHE A 60 7.14 7.16 -1.20
C PHE A 60 7.47 8.14 -2.35
N LEU A 61 7.84 9.39 -2.05
CA LEU A 61 8.15 10.40 -3.08
C LEU A 61 9.25 9.97 -4.07
N ASN A 62 10.30 9.32 -3.55
CA ASN A 62 11.47 8.91 -4.33
C ASN A 62 11.59 7.37 -4.43
N ARG A 63 10.56 6.64 -4.00
CA ARG A 63 10.56 5.18 -4.01
C ARG A 63 9.14 4.63 -4.15
N PRO A 64 8.91 3.62 -5.01
CA PRO A 64 7.59 3.03 -5.15
C PRO A 64 7.17 2.33 -3.85
N LYS A 65 5.86 2.28 -3.56
CA LYS A 65 5.30 1.35 -2.57
C LYS A 65 5.38 -0.04 -3.17
N GLU A 66 6.05 -0.93 -2.47
CA GLU A 66 6.12 -2.33 -2.86
C GLU A 66 4.84 -3.04 -2.44
N VAL A 67 4.15 -3.62 -3.41
CA VAL A 67 2.93 -4.40 -3.21
C VAL A 67 3.04 -5.71 -3.98
N ASN A 68 2.77 -6.83 -3.31
CA ASN A 68 2.74 -8.12 -3.98
C ASN A 68 1.52 -8.21 -4.93
N LYS A 69 1.79 -8.51 -6.20
CA LYS A 69 0.76 -8.68 -7.25
C LYS A 69 0.01 -10.00 -7.13
N ASN A 70 0.63 -11.01 -6.53
CA ASN A 70 0.07 -12.36 -6.38
C ASN A 70 -0.65 -12.48 -5.03
N TRP A 71 -1.98 -12.40 -5.06
CA TRP A 71 -2.79 -12.41 -3.84
C TRP A 71 -3.18 -13.85 -3.48
N ALA A 72 -2.76 -14.31 -2.31
CA ALA A 72 -3.02 -15.69 -1.86
C ALA A 72 -4.51 -16.07 -1.85
N ILE A 73 -5.40 -15.11 -1.57
CA ILE A 73 -6.86 -15.34 -1.60
C ILE A 73 -7.37 -15.75 -2.99
N LYS A 74 -6.78 -15.24 -4.07
CA LYS A 74 -7.15 -15.63 -5.44
C LYS A 74 -6.56 -16.99 -5.78
N LEU A 75 -5.28 -17.18 -5.41
CA LEU A 75 -4.57 -18.43 -5.68
C LEU A 75 -5.23 -19.64 -5.00
N ILE A 76 -5.76 -19.48 -3.78
CA ILE A 76 -6.44 -20.59 -3.10
C ILE A 76 -7.83 -20.88 -3.68
N ASP A 77 -8.52 -19.86 -4.20
CA ASP A 77 -9.83 -20.00 -4.86
C ASP A 77 -9.71 -20.75 -6.20
N GLU A 78 -8.56 -20.61 -6.87
CA GLU A 78 -8.24 -21.37 -8.09
C GLU A 78 -8.03 -22.88 -7.83
N VAL A 79 -7.76 -23.29 -6.57
CA VAL A 79 -7.52 -24.70 -6.22
C VAL A 79 -8.85 -25.42 -5.98
N PRO A 80 -9.16 -26.49 -6.73
CA PRO A 80 -10.40 -27.23 -6.52
C PRO A 80 -10.38 -27.97 -5.18
N SER A 81 -11.55 -28.02 -4.52
CA SER A 81 -11.72 -28.82 -3.31
C SER A 81 -11.48 -30.30 -3.60
N SER A 82 -10.72 -30.97 -2.72
CA SER A 82 -10.44 -32.41 -2.85
C SER A 82 -11.50 -33.25 -2.13
N PRO A 83 -12.47 -33.88 -2.82
CA PRO A 83 -13.49 -34.69 -2.16
C PRO A 83 -12.86 -35.95 -1.54
N LYS A 84 -13.30 -36.28 -0.33
CA LYS A 84 -12.86 -37.47 0.41
C LYS A 84 -14.07 -38.22 0.94
N LYS A 85 -13.96 -39.55 0.99
CA LYS A 85 -15.01 -40.43 1.53
C LYS A 85 -14.95 -40.53 3.05
N ASP A 86 -13.80 -40.25 3.64
CA ASP A 86 -13.57 -40.37 5.07
C ASP A 86 -14.23 -39.25 5.86
N ARG A 87 -14.67 -39.57 7.08
CA ARG A 87 -15.27 -38.60 8.01
C ARG A 87 -14.27 -37.58 8.53
N ILE A 88 -13.04 -38.01 8.78
CA ILE A 88 -11.95 -37.19 9.31
C ILE A 88 -10.77 -37.37 8.38
N VAL A 89 -10.20 -36.26 7.89
CA VAL A 89 -9.04 -36.28 7.00
C VAL A 89 -7.87 -35.57 7.65
N ALA A 90 -6.65 -36.05 7.40
CA ALA A 90 -5.44 -35.40 7.86
C ALA A 90 -4.83 -34.55 6.73
N CYS A 91 -4.39 -33.33 7.04
CA CYS A 91 -3.63 -32.47 6.15
C CYS A 91 -2.32 -32.07 6.83
N ASP A 92 -1.21 -32.13 6.11
CA ASP A 92 0.11 -31.68 6.53
C ASP A 92 0.71 -30.64 5.57
N GLY A 93 -0.04 -30.19 4.56
CA GLY A 93 0.44 -29.25 3.55
C GLY A 93 1.37 -29.87 2.49
N GLY A 94 1.61 -31.19 2.54
CA GLY A 94 2.51 -31.90 1.64
C GLY A 94 3.99 -31.81 2.05
N GLY A 95 4.80 -32.74 1.55
CA GLY A 95 6.25 -32.75 1.80
C GLY A 95 6.67 -33.13 3.23
N GLY A 96 5.77 -33.73 4.02
CA GLY A 96 6.05 -34.20 5.38
C GLY A 96 6.47 -33.05 6.30
N PRO A 97 7.73 -33.01 6.78
CA PRO A 97 8.20 -31.93 7.66
C PRO A 97 8.35 -30.56 6.98
N LEU A 98 8.26 -30.48 5.64
CA LEU A 98 8.34 -29.21 4.89
C LEU A 98 7.01 -28.45 4.86
N GLY A 99 5.91 -29.12 5.21
CA GLY A 99 4.59 -28.53 5.25
C GLY A 99 4.25 -27.94 6.61
N HIS A 100 2.97 -27.85 6.91
CA HIS A 100 2.49 -27.40 8.22
C HIS A 100 2.32 -28.60 9.17
N PRO A 101 2.21 -28.38 10.50
CA PRO A 101 1.87 -29.45 11.43
C PRO A 101 0.60 -30.19 11.00
N LYS A 102 0.60 -31.51 11.18
CA LYS A 102 -0.54 -32.35 10.80
C LYS A 102 -1.80 -31.91 11.58
N VAL A 103 -2.84 -31.54 10.84
CA VAL A 103 -4.17 -31.20 11.39
C VAL A 103 -5.21 -32.19 10.90
N TYR A 104 -6.25 -32.40 11.70
CA TYR A 104 -7.39 -33.26 11.36
C TYR A 104 -8.63 -32.41 11.10
N ILE A 105 -9.24 -32.59 9.93
CA ILE A 105 -10.40 -31.83 9.45
C ILE A 105 -11.62 -32.76 9.47
N ASN A 106 -12.68 -32.36 10.15
CA ASN A 106 -13.96 -33.08 10.16
C ASN A 106 -14.78 -32.71 8.93
N LEU A 107 -15.22 -33.72 8.17
CA LEU A 107 -16.02 -33.57 6.95
C LEU A 107 -17.50 -33.90 7.15
N VAL A 108 -17.94 -34.12 8.40
CA VAL A 108 -19.38 -34.21 8.69
C VAL A 108 -20.02 -32.84 8.53
N SER A 109 -20.91 -32.71 7.56
CA SER A 109 -21.86 -31.61 7.51
C SER A 109 -22.95 -31.82 8.55
N TYR A 110 -23.09 -30.87 9.48
CA TYR A 110 -24.32 -30.76 10.27
C TYR A 110 -25.31 -29.95 9.44
N ALA A 111 -26.10 -30.61 8.60
CA ALA A 111 -27.31 -29.98 8.10
C ALA A 111 -28.31 -29.92 9.28
N PRO A 112 -28.93 -28.76 9.58
CA PRO A 112 -30.11 -28.77 10.44
C PRO A 112 -31.18 -29.63 9.73
N ASN A 113 -31.65 -30.67 10.40
CA ASN A 113 -32.75 -31.49 9.91
C ASN A 113 -33.97 -30.57 9.74
N ASN A 114 -34.40 -30.35 8.50
CA ASN A 114 -35.70 -29.77 8.18
C ASN A 114 -36.78 -30.83 8.34
#